data_AF-A0A1B3WM17-F1
#
_entry.id   AF-A0A1B3WM17-F1
#
_cell.length_a   1.000
_cell.length_b   1.000
_cell.length_c   1.000
_cell.angle_alpha   90.00
_cell.angle_beta   90.00
_cell.angle_gamma   90.00
#
_symmetry.space_group_name_H-M   'P 1'
#
loop_
_entity.id
_entity.type
_entity.pdbx_description
1 polymer ?
#
loop_
_entity_poly.entity_id
_entity_poly.type
_entity_poly.pdbx_seq_one_letter_code
_entity_poly.pdbx_strand_id
1 'polypeptide(L)'
;MYHPLAFEPTRDEMMSILEKHIPFLNRMELVPIWEADGRTVSEDLTAPYSLPGQDASACDGIAVRFADFAAGLPDTSDWTEGREFVYSNTGVAIPEEFDTVIPIEEVKKYGKEISICTAPKRKGEEIQPAGSLMMKGEILARRGETLTPDALGSRLSAGFQSVPVFAKPRVLFLPTGDELIPSGGKCPLGKT
;
A
#
# COMPACT_ATOMS: atom_id res chain seq x y z
N MET A 1 4.83 -47.44 -38.46
CA MET A 1 5.46 -48.27 -37.43
C MET A 1 5.89 -47.34 -36.32
N TYR A 2 5.30 -47.45 -35.11
CA TYR A 2 5.65 -46.58 -33.99
C TYR A 2 7.04 -47.01 -33.49
N HIS A 3 8.00 -46.10 -33.50
CA HIS A 3 9.31 -46.37 -32.90
C HIS A 3 9.23 -46.14 -31.39
N PRO A 4 9.74 -47.07 -30.55
CA PRO A 4 9.82 -46.83 -29.13
C PRO A 4 10.68 -45.59 -28.86
N LEU A 5 10.25 -44.76 -27.91
CA LEU A 5 11.02 -43.58 -27.51
C LEU A 5 12.33 -44.04 -26.87
N ALA A 6 13.44 -43.45 -27.28
CA ALA A 6 14.76 -43.74 -26.70
C ALA A 6 14.89 -43.19 -25.26
N PHE A 7 13.95 -42.36 -24.82
CA PHE A 7 13.98 -41.67 -23.55
C PHE A 7 12.55 -41.38 -23.07
N GLU A 8 12.22 -41.83 -21.86
CA GLU A 8 10.95 -41.59 -21.20
C GLU A 8 11.24 -41.12 -19.77
N PRO A 9 11.34 -39.79 -19.53
CA PRO A 9 11.66 -39.27 -18.21
C PRO A 9 10.49 -39.48 -17.25
N THR A 10 10.82 -39.73 -15.99
CA THR A 10 9.89 -39.52 -14.89
C THR A 10 9.47 -38.05 -14.81
N ARG A 11 8.38 -37.76 -14.09
CA ARG A 11 7.94 -36.37 -13.86
C ARG A 11 9.06 -35.51 -13.28
N ASP A 12 9.78 -36.02 -12.29
CA ASP A 12 10.82 -35.26 -11.60
C ASP A 12 12.04 -35.02 -12.50
N GLU A 13 12.43 -36.00 -13.32
CA GLU A 13 13.46 -35.83 -14.34
C GLU A 13 13.05 -34.79 -15.39
N MET A 14 11.79 -34.82 -15.86
CA MET A 14 11.28 -33.82 -16.78
C MET A 14 11.29 -32.41 -16.16
N MET A 15 10.85 -32.26 -14.92
CA MET A 15 10.89 -30.97 -14.22
C MET A 15 12.33 -30.44 -14.10
N SER A 16 13.29 -31.30 -13.74
CA SER A 16 14.70 -30.93 -13.66
C SER A 16 15.28 -30.51 -15.02
N ILE A 17 14.91 -31.20 -16.10
CA ILE A 17 15.28 -30.83 -17.47
C ILE A 17 14.70 -29.46 -17.83
N LEU A 18 13.41 -29.22 -17.53
CA LEU A 18 12.76 -27.94 -17.80
C LEU A 18 13.43 -26.80 -17.03
N GLU A 19 13.68 -26.96 -15.73
CA GLU A 19 14.35 -25.94 -14.90
C GLU A 19 15.78 -25.63 -15.40
N LYS A 20 16.51 -26.65 -15.86
CA LYS A 20 17.87 -26.48 -16.37
C LYS A 20 17.91 -25.78 -17.72
N HIS A 21 16.90 -25.98 -18.57
CA HIS A 21 16.91 -25.53 -19.96
C HIS A 21 15.99 -24.35 -20.25
N ILE A 22 15.04 -24.03 -19.37
CA ILE A 22 14.14 -22.87 -19.51
C ILE A 22 14.64 -21.75 -18.60
N PRO A 23 15.33 -20.73 -19.13
CA PRO A 23 15.77 -19.61 -18.32
C PRO A 23 14.57 -18.81 -17.82
N PHE A 24 14.74 -18.20 -16.64
CA PHE A 24 13.76 -17.27 -16.10
C PHE A 24 13.53 -16.12 -17.09
N LEU A 25 12.26 -15.83 -17.37
CA LEU A 25 11.86 -14.71 -18.23
C LEU A 25 12.22 -13.39 -17.54
N ASN A 26 13.35 -12.82 -17.91
CA ASN A 26 13.86 -11.55 -17.40
C ASN A 26 13.28 -10.33 -18.12
N ARG A 27 12.26 -10.51 -18.97
CA ARG A 27 11.58 -9.41 -19.62
C ARG A 27 10.80 -8.64 -18.57
N MET A 28 11.12 -7.35 -18.43
CA MET A 28 10.46 -6.44 -17.51
C MET A 28 9.58 -5.48 -18.30
N GLU A 29 8.51 -5.02 -17.66
CA GLU A 29 7.68 -3.95 -18.17
C GLU A 29 7.20 -3.08 -17.01
N LEU A 30 6.97 -1.81 -17.29
CA LEU A 30 6.34 -0.88 -16.36
C LEU A 30 4.85 -0.87 -16.69
N VAL A 31 4.02 -1.27 -15.73
CA VAL A 31 2.57 -1.29 -15.90
C VAL A 31 1.92 -0.30 -14.96
N PRO A 32 0.78 0.31 -15.34
CA PRO A 32 -0.02 1.06 -14.40
C PRO A 32 -0.43 0.21 -13.20
N ILE A 33 -0.48 0.82 -12.02
CA ILE A 33 -0.73 0.08 -10.77
C ILE A 33 -2.09 -0.63 -10.73
N TRP A 34 -3.09 -0.14 -11.48
CA TRP A 34 -4.40 -0.79 -11.62
C TRP A 34 -4.38 -2.03 -12.52
N GLU A 35 -3.33 -2.24 -13.31
CA GLU A 35 -3.10 -3.46 -14.12
C GLU A 35 -2.09 -4.40 -13.44
N ALA A 36 -1.64 -4.06 -12.24
CA ALA A 36 -0.57 -4.75 -11.54
C ALA A 36 -1.05 -5.92 -10.67
N ASP A 37 -2.36 -6.14 -10.54
CA ASP A 37 -2.91 -7.29 -9.81
C ASP A 37 -2.45 -8.63 -10.41
N GLY A 38 -1.96 -9.51 -9.54
CA GLY A 38 -1.37 -10.80 -9.91
C GLY A 38 -0.06 -10.71 -10.70
N ARG A 39 0.55 -9.53 -10.83
CA ARG A 39 1.87 -9.36 -11.45
C ARG A 39 2.98 -9.58 -10.43
N THR A 40 4.14 -10.02 -10.89
CA THR A 40 5.32 -10.22 -10.04
C THR A 40 6.28 -9.05 -10.19
N VAL A 41 6.68 -8.39 -9.09
CA VAL A 41 7.59 -7.24 -9.15
C VAL A 41 8.99 -7.64 -9.61
N SER A 42 9.59 -6.82 -10.49
CA SER A 42 10.89 -7.12 -11.07
C SER A 42 12.09 -6.61 -10.26
N GLU A 43 11.83 -5.71 -9.31
CA GLU A 43 12.81 -5.12 -8.38
C GLU A 43 12.15 -4.80 -7.03
N ASP A 44 12.95 -4.51 -6.01
CA ASP A 44 12.45 -4.08 -4.71
C ASP A 44 11.79 -2.71 -4.84
N LEU A 45 10.58 -2.57 -4.29
CA LEU A 45 9.89 -1.29 -4.20
C LEU A 45 10.13 -0.71 -2.81
N THR A 46 10.67 0.50 -2.75
CA THR A 46 10.93 1.19 -1.47
C THR A 46 10.08 2.43 -1.34
N ALA A 47 9.62 2.73 -0.12
CA ALA A 47 8.83 3.90 0.17
C ALA A 47 9.63 5.18 -0.12
N PRO A 48 9.17 6.07 -1.03
CA PRO A 48 9.91 7.27 -1.40
C PRO A 48 9.90 8.36 -0.31
N TYR A 49 8.92 8.31 0.59
CA TYR A 49 8.68 9.25 1.68
C TYR A 49 8.05 8.54 2.88
N SER A 50 8.03 9.22 4.02
CA SER A 50 7.33 8.76 5.22
C SER A 50 5.87 9.20 5.21
N LEU A 51 4.96 8.40 5.78
CA LEU A 51 3.57 8.75 6.03
C LEU A 51 3.22 8.57 7.52
N PRO A 52 2.60 9.57 8.17
CA PRO A 52 2.55 10.96 7.71
C PRO A 52 3.98 11.55 7.57
N GLY A 53 4.14 12.58 6.76
CA GLY A 53 5.47 13.20 6.52
C GLY A 53 5.98 14.05 7.69
N GLN A 54 5.06 14.45 8.56
CA GLN A 54 5.27 15.15 9.82
C GLN A 54 4.27 14.60 10.85
N ASP A 55 4.36 15.02 12.10
CA ASP A 55 3.37 14.67 13.11
C ASP A 55 1.98 15.17 12.68
N ALA A 56 0.97 14.32 12.81
CA ALA A 56 -0.39 14.58 12.40
C ALA A 56 -1.36 14.33 13.56
N SER A 57 -2.58 14.88 13.46
CA SER A 57 -3.62 14.60 14.45
C SER A 57 -4.14 13.17 14.34
N ALA A 58 -4.20 12.45 15.46
CA ALA A 58 -4.80 11.12 15.52
C ALA A 58 -6.34 11.15 15.62
N CYS A 59 -6.91 12.31 15.95
CA CYS A 59 -8.35 12.52 16.08
C CYS A 59 -8.76 13.92 15.59
N ASP A 60 -10.06 14.22 15.59
CA ASP A 60 -10.53 15.57 15.36
C ASP A 60 -10.39 16.39 16.64
N GLY A 61 -9.84 17.61 16.55
CA GLY A 61 -9.58 18.41 17.75
C GLY A 61 -8.88 19.73 17.51
N ILE A 62 -8.18 20.18 18.55
CA ILE A 62 -7.27 21.32 18.49
C ILE A 62 -5.86 20.88 18.90
N ALA A 63 -4.85 21.29 18.13
CA ALA A 63 -3.46 21.15 18.53
C ALA A 63 -3.06 22.31 19.46
N VAL A 64 -2.37 21.98 20.54
CA VAL A 64 -1.95 22.89 21.61
C VAL A 64 -0.52 22.60 22.03
N ARG A 65 0.09 23.51 22.79
CA ARG A 65 1.34 23.23 23.52
C ARG A 65 1.00 22.60 24.85
N PHE A 66 1.55 21.42 25.13
CA PHE A 66 1.40 20.77 26.43
C PHE A 66 1.89 21.66 27.59
N ALA A 67 2.91 22.48 27.34
CA ALA A 67 3.47 23.41 28.32
C ALA A 67 2.45 24.45 28.83
N ASP A 68 1.46 24.82 28.02
CA ASP A 68 0.42 25.79 28.40
C ASP A 68 -0.51 25.22 29.49
N PHE A 69 -0.46 23.91 29.75
CA PHE A 69 -1.22 23.19 30.78
C PHE A 69 -0.39 22.83 32.03
N ALA A 70 0.84 23.33 32.16
CA ALA A 70 1.73 22.98 33.27
C ALA A 70 1.14 23.33 34.66
N ALA A 71 0.29 24.35 34.73
CA ALA A 71 -0.42 24.77 35.95
C ALA A 71 -1.84 24.17 36.09
N GLY A 72 -2.22 23.23 35.21
CA GLY A 72 -3.57 22.70 35.09
C GLY A 72 -4.33 23.27 33.89
N LEU A 73 -5.67 23.30 33.97
CA LEU A 73 -6.51 23.87 32.92
C LEU A 73 -6.34 25.40 32.85
N PRO A 74 -5.86 25.96 31.72
CA PRO A 74 -5.71 27.40 31.56
C PRO A 74 -7.06 28.09 31.31
N ASP A 75 -7.12 29.38 31.62
CA ASP A 75 -8.20 30.24 31.09
C ASP A 75 -7.97 30.42 29.59
N THR A 76 -9.00 30.06 28.81
CA THR A 76 -8.98 30.00 27.34
C THR A 76 -9.74 31.17 26.70
N SER A 77 -10.27 32.10 27.51
CA SER A 77 -11.07 33.25 27.05
C SER A 77 -10.32 34.17 26.07
N ASP A 78 -9.01 34.35 26.25
CA ASP A 78 -8.16 35.19 25.38
C ASP A 78 -7.41 34.41 24.28
N TRP A 79 -7.68 33.10 24.15
CA TRP A 79 -6.95 32.28 23.17
C TRP A 79 -7.28 32.65 21.74
N THR A 80 -6.24 32.74 20.91
CA THR A 80 -6.36 33.05 19.49
C THR A 80 -5.89 31.87 18.65
N GLU A 81 -6.70 31.47 17.66
CA GLU A 81 -6.32 30.46 16.69
C GLU A 81 -5.06 30.89 15.92
N GLY A 82 -4.12 29.97 15.73
CA GLY A 82 -2.80 30.22 15.14
C GLY A 82 -1.75 30.68 16.15
N ARG A 83 -2.12 30.94 17.40
CA ARG A 83 -1.18 31.36 18.46
C ARG A 83 -1.19 30.39 19.65
N GLU A 84 -2.33 30.21 20.30
CA GLU A 84 -2.48 29.30 21.44
C GLU A 84 -2.94 27.91 21.03
N PHE A 85 -3.71 27.82 19.95
CA PHE A 85 -4.18 26.56 19.40
C PHE A 85 -4.36 26.67 17.89
N VAL A 86 -4.47 25.53 17.21
CA VAL A 86 -4.99 25.44 15.83
C VAL A 86 -5.98 24.30 15.73
N TYR A 87 -7.02 24.44 14.91
CA TYR A 87 -7.87 23.28 14.60
C TYR A 87 -7.05 22.25 13.81
N SER A 88 -7.09 21.01 14.28
CA SER A 88 -6.39 19.90 13.64
C SER A 88 -7.33 18.70 13.59
N ASN A 89 -7.91 18.48 12.41
CA ASN A 89 -8.73 17.31 12.17
C ASN A 89 -7.86 16.08 11.95
N THR A 90 -8.45 14.90 12.02
CA THR A 90 -7.77 13.61 11.83
C THR A 90 -6.93 13.61 10.55
N GLY A 91 -5.65 13.28 10.69
CA GLY A 91 -4.67 13.25 9.59
C GLY A 91 -4.12 14.61 9.15
N VAL A 92 -4.59 15.73 9.73
CA VAL A 92 -4.02 17.05 9.45
C VAL A 92 -2.65 17.17 10.12
N ALA A 93 -1.71 17.68 9.34
CA ALA A 93 -0.36 18.03 9.76
C ALA A 93 -0.38 19.03 10.92
N ILE A 94 0.35 18.72 11.98
CA ILE A 94 0.47 19.57 13.17
C ILE A 94 1.67 20.51 12.99
N PRO A 95 1.50 21.83 13.14
CA PRO A 95 2.61 22.77 13.12
C PRO A 95 3.61 22.50 14.26
N GLU A 96 4.90 22.77 14.02
CA GLU A 96 5.99 22.43 14.96
C GLU A 96 5.85 23.09 16.32
N GLU A 97 5.10 24.20 16.41
CA GLU A 97 4.85 24.92 17.65
C GLU A 97 3.87 24.20 18.58
N PHE A 98 3.15 23.18 18.11
CA PHE A 98 2.18 22.40 18.88
C PHE A 98 2.66 20.95 19.00
N ASP A 99 2.38 20.33 20.15
CA ASP A 99 2.94 19.01 20.47
C ASP A 99 1.94 18.03 21.10
N THR A 100 0.68 18.44 21.22
CA THR A 100 -0.41 17.66 21.80
C THR A 100 -1.73 18.04 21.15
N VAL A 101 -2.62 17.07 20.92
CA VAL A 101 -3.99 17.33 20.46
C VAL A 101 -4.98 17.07 21.59
N ILE A 102 -5.95 17.96 21.71
CA ILE A 102 -7.11 17.78 22.58
C ILE A 102 -8.30 17.39 21.69
N PRO A 103 -8.94 16.23 21.94
CA PRO A 103 -10.10 15.78 21.17
C PRO A 103 -11.21 16.83 21.15
N ILE A 104 -11.92 16.94 20.03
CA ILE A 104 -12.99 17.91 19.84
C ILE A 104 -14.12 17.73 20.85
N GLU A 105 -14.33 16.51 21.35
CA GLU A 105 -15.29 16.17 22.39
C GLU A 105 -15.00 16.89 23.73
N GLU A 106 -13.74 17.23 23.97
CA GLU A 106 -13.29 17.97 25.16
C GLU A 106 -13.25 19.48 24.93
N VAL A 107 -13.60 19.96 23.73
CA VAL A 107 -13.58 21.38 23.35
C VAL A 107 -15.01 21.89 23.17
N LYS A 108 -15.39 22.91 23.94
CA LYS A 108 -16.65 23.64 23.76
C LYS A 108 -16.38 24.96 23.05
N LYS A 109 -17.25 25.31 22.11
CA LYS A 109 -17.15 26.58 21.37
C LYS A 109 -18.34 27.47 21.69
N TYR A 110 -18.06 28.71 22.06
CA TYR A 110 -19.05 29.76 22.32
C TYR A 110 -18.73 30.96 21.43
N GLY A 111 -19.30 30.97 20.22
CA GLY A 111 -18.97 31.99 19.23
C GLY A 111 -17.51 31.93 18.79
N LYS A 112 -16.70 32.91 19.22
CA LYS A 112 -15.25 32.97 18.95
C LYS A 112 -14.39 32.37 20.05
N GLU A 113 -14.96 32.19 21.25
CA GLU A 113 -14.25 31.64 22.40
C GLU A 113 -14.30 30.11 22.36
N ILE A 114 -13.23 29.49 22.83
CA ILE A 114 -13.18 28.06 23.10
C ILE A 114 -12.99 27.84 24.60
N SER A 115 -13.51 26.74 25.12
CA SER A 115 -13.20 26.26 26.46
C SER A 115 -12.89 24.79 26.45
N ILE A 116 -11.89 24.42 27.23
CA ILE A 116 -11.37 23.05 27.30
C ILE A 116 -11.89 22.42 28.59
N CYS A 117 -12.50 21.24 28.46
CA CYS A 117 -13.13 20.55 29.58
C CYS A 117 -12.09 19.75 30.41
N THR A 118 -11.10 19.16 29.74
CA THR A 118 -10.10 18.29 30.35
C THR A 118 -8.72 18.64 29.83
N ALA A 119 -7.75 18.82 30.74
CA ALA A 119 -6.35 19.02 30.36
C ALA A 119 -5.76 17.72 29.79
N PRO A 120 -4.86 17.80 28.78
CA PRO A 120 -4.12 16.63 28.31
C PRO A 120 -3.28 16.04 29.45
N LYS A 121 -3.11 14.73 29.45
CA LYS A 121 -2.42 13.98 30.52
C LYS A 121 -0.93 13.90 30.27
N ARG A 122 -0.50 13.91 29.01
CA ARG A 122 0.90 13.83 28.62
C ARG A 122 1.16 14.60 27.33
N LYS A 123 2.41 15.04 27.16
CA LYS A 123 2.91 15.53 25.88
C LYS A 123 2.78 14.45 24.81
N GLY A 124 2.36 14.83 23.61
CA GLY A 124 2.19 13.89 22.49
C GLY A 124 0.92 13.05 22.57
N GLU A 125 -0.06 13.44 23.38
CA GLU A 125 -1.38 12.82 23.38
C GLU A 125 -2.12 13.15 22.07
N GLU A 126 -2.81 12.15 21.51
CA GLU A 126 -3.49 12.23 20.21
C GLU A 126 -2.63 12.71 19.02
N ILE A 127 -1.31 12.52 19.10
CA ILE A 127 -0.38 12.70 17.97
C ILE A 127 -0.19 11.37 17.24
N GLN A 128 -0.36 11.38 15.92
CA GLN A 128 0.13 10.35 15.01
C GLN A 128 1.54 10.74 14.52
N PRO A 129 2.61 10.06 14.98
CA PRO A 129 3.97 10.47 14.69
C PRO A 129 4.34 10.38 13.20
N ALA A 130 5.26 11.23 12.77
CA ALA A 130 5.85 11.15 11.44
C ALA A 130 6.38 9.73 11.14
N GLY A 131 5.99 9.17 9.99
CA GLY A 131 6.40 7.84 9.55
C GLY A 131 5.76 6.66 10.29
N SER A 132 4.74 6.88 11.14
CA SER A 132 4.07 5.81 11.87
C SER A 132 3.30 4.83 10.96
N LEU A 133 2.92 5.25 9.75
CA LEU A 133 2.20 4.41 8.78
C LEU A 133 3.12 3.79 7.73
N MET A 134 4.18 4.50 7.37
CA MET A 134 5.18 4.08 6.40
C MET A 134 6.44 4.90 6.58
N MET A 135 7.61 4.27 6.60
CA MET A 135 8.88 4.98 6.76
C MET A 135 9.60 5.08 5.41
N LYS A 136 10.19 6.24 5.10
CA LYS A 136 11.04 6.39 3.92
C LYS A 136 12.13 5.30 3.89
N GLY A 137 12.25 4.62 2.76
CA GLY A 137 13.20 3.53 2.56
C GLY A 137 12.73 2.15 3.02
N GLU A 138 11.55 2.06 3.64
CA GLU A 138 10.90 0.78 3.94
C GLU A 138 10.64 -0.01 2.64
N ILE A 139 10.88 -1.32 2.68
CA ILE A 139 10.60 -2.20 1.54
C ILE A 139 9.10 -2.51 1.51
N LEU A 140 8.41 -1.99 0.50
CA LEU A 140 6.98 -2.22 0.28
C LEU A 140 6.71 -3.49 -0.53
N ALA A 141 7.67 -3.92 -1.35
CA ALA A 141 7.65 -5.17 -2.11
C ALA A 141 9.07 -5.67 -2.32
N ARG A 142 9.30 -6.97 -2.20
CA ARG A 142 10.57 -7.57 -2.65
C ARG A 142 10.47 -8.05 -4.09
N ARG A 143 11.56 -7.95 -4.84
CA ARG A 143 11.69 -8.58 -6.16
C ARG A 143 11.23 -10.04 -6.12
N GLY A 144 10.35 -10.42 -7.05
CA GLY A 144 9.77 -11.77 -7.10
C GLY A 144 8.49 -11.94 -6.29
N GLU A 145 8.07 -10.93 -5.54
CA GLU A 145 6.77 -10.92 -4.85
C GLU A 145 5.64 -10.71 -5.86
N THR A 146 4.55 -11.46 -5.70
CA THR A 146 3.32 -11.28 -6.48
C THR A 146 2.44 -10.25 -5.78
N LEU A 147 2.02 -9.24 -6.54
CA LEU A 147 1.14 -8.17 -6.08
C LEU A 147 -0.28 -8.69 -5.93
N THR A 148 -0.87 -8.43 -4.76
CA THR A 148 -2.27 -8.69 -4.42
C THR A 148 -3.03 -7.37 -4.25
N PRO A 149 -4.37 -7.37 -4.26
CA PRO A 149 -5.14 -6.14 -4.12
C PRO A 149 -4.83 -5.32 -2.86
N ASP A 150 -4.58 -5.96 -1.72
CA ASP A 150 -4.18 -5.32 -0.47
C ASP A 150 -2.78 -4.69 -0.56
N ALA A 151 -1.83 -5.39 -1.19
CA ALA A 151 -0.48 -4.90 -1.44
C ALA A 151 -0.47 -3.68 -2.38
N LEU A 152 -1.38 -3.62 -3.35
CA LEU A 152 -1.52 -2.46 -4.24
C LEU A 152 -1.99 -1.21 -3.48
N GLY A 153 -2.86 -1.36 -2.48
CA GLY A 153 -3.35 -0.25 -1.66
C GLY A 153 -2.23 0.51 -0.94
N SER A 154 -1.30 -0.21 -0.30
CA SER A 154 -0.17 0.42 0.39
C SER A 154 0.78 1.15 -0.57
N ARG A 155 1.01 0.59 -1.77
CA ARG A 155 1.84 1.20 -2.82
C ARG A 155 1.17 2.43 -3.43
N LEU A 156 -0.16 2.42 -3.58
CA LEU A 156 -0.92 3.61 -3.96
C LEU A 156 -0.75 4.73 -2.94
N SER A 157 -0.86 4.44 -1.64
CA SER A 157 -0.59 5.41 -0.57
C SER A 157 0.84 5.94 -0.63
N ALA A 158 1.81 5.09 -0.99
CA ALA A 158 3.20 5.45 -1.23
C ALA A 158 3.45 6.19 -2.56
N GLY A 159 2.40 6.50 -3.33
CA GLY A 159 2.47 7.36 -4.52
C GLY A 159 2.84 6.63 -5.81
N PHE A 160 2.88 5.30 -5.82
CA PHE A 160 3.18 4.53 -7.03
C PHE A 160 2.00 4.61 -8.01
N GLN A 161 2.23 5.20 -9.19
CA GLN A 161 1.27 5.19 -10.30
C GLN A 161 1.52 4.03 -11.27
N SER A 162 2.74 3.52 -11.28
CA SER A 162 3.15 2.38 -12.10
C SER A 162 4.18 1.55 -11.35
N VAL A 163 4.23 0.27 -11.67
CA VAL A 163 5.07 -0.70 -10.95
C VAL A 163 5.91 -1.50 -11.95
N PRO A 164 7.23 -1.61 -11.74
CA PRO A 164 8.09 -2.46 -12.55
C PRO A 164 7.81 -3.94 -12.22
N VAL A 165 7.41 -4.69 -13.23
CA VAL A 165 7.01 -6.10 -13.09
C VAL A 165 7.69 -6.97 -14.14
N PHE A 166 7.78 -8.27 -13.86
CA PHE A 166 8.08 -9.24 -14.90
C PHE A 166 6.91 -9.33 -15.87
N ALA A 167 7.21 -9.24 -17.15
CA ALA A 167 6.24 -9.33 -18.23
C ALA A 167 5.64 -10.75 -18.27
N LYS A 168 4.32 -10.85 -18.48
CA LYS A 168 3.65 -12.16 -18.58
C LYS A 168 4.29 -13.01 -19.70
N PRO A 169 4.51 -14.31 -19.48
CA PRO A 169 4.88 -15.23 -20.56
C PRO A 169 3.84 -15.17 -21.67
N ARG A 170 4.30 -15.17 -22.92
CA ARG A 170 3.41 -15.30 -24.08
C ARG A 170 3.37 -16.77 -24.48
N VAL A 171 2.21 -17.39 -24.33
CA VAL A 171 2.00 -18.81 -24.65
C VAL A 171 1.13 -18.90 -25.89
N LEU A 172 1.60 -19.63 -26.90
CA LEU A 172 0.83 -19.95 -28.10
C LEU A 172 0.36 -21.40 -28.01
N PHE A 173 -0.94 -21.63 -28.23
CA PHE A 173 -1.54 -22.96 -28.27
C PHE A 173 -1.82 -23.33 -29.72
N LEU A 174 -1.26 -24.46 -30.17
CA LEU A 174 -1.45 -25.00 -31.52
C LEU A 174 -2.01 -26.42 -31.40
N PRO A 175 -3.35 -26.58 -31.35
CA PRO A 175 -3.95 -27.90 -31.36
C PRO A 175 -3.70 -28.57 -32.72
N THR A 176 -3.33 -29.85 -32.70
CA THR A 176 -3.09 -30.66 -33.91
C THR A 176 -3.86 -31.96 -33.82
N GLY A 177 -4.63 -32.28 -34.85
CA GLY A 177 -5.43 -33.50 -34.94
C GLY A 177 -6.48 -33.36 -36.03
N ASP A 178 -6.63 -34.37 -36.87
CA ASP A 178 -7.65 -34.35 -37.93
C ASP A 178 -9.05 -34.44 -37.36
N GLU A 179 -9.20 -34.92 -36.13
CA GLU A 179 -10.46 -35.00 -35.39
C GLU A 179 -10.92 -33.64 -34.84
N LEU A 180 -9.99 -32.72 -34.58
CA LEU A 180 -10.31 -31.49 -33.85
C LEU A 180 -11.15 -30.52 -34.71
N ILE A 181 -12.23 -30.01 -34.12
CA ILE A 181 -13.06 -28.96 -34.74
C ILE A 181 -13.24 -27.76 -33.79
N PRO A 182 -13.55 -26.56 -34.33
CA PRO A 182 -13.89 -25.41 -33.49
C PRO A 182 -15.10 -25.68 -32.59
N SER A 183 -15.07 -25.07 -31.41
CA SER A 183 -16.21 -25.00 -30.49
C SER A 183 -17.41 -24.29 -31.13
N GLY A 184 -18.62 -24.76 -30.80
CA GLY A 184 -19.87 -24.17 -31.25
C GLY A 184 -20.35 -24.78 -32.57
N GLY A 185 -21.09 -25.88 -32.49
CA GLY A 185 -21.68 -26.52 -33.66
C GLY A 185 -22.10 -27.97 -33.40
N LYS A 186 -22.69 -28.61 -34.42
CA LYS A 186 -22.95 -30.05 -34.39
C LYS A 186 -21.64 -30.78 -34.68
N CYS A 187 -21.17 -31.60 -33.74
CA CYS A 187 -19.99 -32.42 -33.93
C CYS A 187 -20.26 -33.54 -34.97
N PRO A 188 -19.53 -33.56 -36.10
CA PRO A 188 -19.63 -34.66 -37.06
C PRO A 188 -19.04 -35.96 -36.51
N LEU A 189 -19.41 -37.10 -37.10
CA LEU A 189 -18.82 -38.39 -36.73
C LEU A 189 -17.30 -38.38 -36.96
N GLY A 190 -16.54 -38.86 -35.96
CA GLY A 190 -15.08 -38.90 -36.01
C GLY A 190 -14.39 -37.56 -35.79
N LYS A 191 -15.13 -36.53 -35.38
CA LYS A 191 -14.60 -35.25 -34.92
C LYS A 191 -14.81 -35.08 -33.42
N THR A 192 -14.07 -34.17 -32.80
CA THR A 192 -14.18 -33.79 -31.37
C THR A 192 -14.01 -32.29 -31.20
#